data_AF-A0A960Q3V6-F1
#
_entry.id   AF-A0A960Q3V6-F1
#
_cell.length_a   1.000
_cell.length_b   1.000
_cell.length_c   1.000
_cell.angle_alpha   90.00
_cell.angle_beta   90.00
_cell.angle_gamma   90.00
#
_symmetry.space_group_name_H-M   'P 1'
#
loop_
_entity.id
_entity.type
_entity.pdbx_description
1 polymer ?
#
loop_
_entity_poly.entity_id
_entity_poly.type
_entity_poly.pdbx_seq_one_letter_code
_entity_poly.pdbx_strand_id
1 'polypeptide(L)' 'RLEFVHETAEQVSQVTEAFRLALAGKMREGELNGRLLQIAPQGTTEGSLFVPDNYLTLPVLQ' A
#
# COMPACT_ATOMS: atom_id res chain seq x y z
N ARG A 1 2.62 -3.69 -3.29
CA ARG A 1 2.83 -4.94 -2.53
C ARG A 1 2.49 -4.65 -1.08
N LEU A 2 1.55 -5.38 -0.48
CA LEU A 2 1.30 -5.30 0.96
C LEU A 2 2.31 -6.20 1.66
N GLU A 3 3.20 -5.62 2.46
CA GLU A 3 4.13 -6.38 3.30
C GLU A 3 3.57 -6.39 4.71
N PHE A 4 2.92 -7.48 5.10
CA PHE A 4 2.30 -7.65 6.42
C PHE A 4 3.34 -8.01 7.49
N VAL A 5 4.35 -7.15 7.67
CA VAL A 5 5.47 -7.44 8.57
C VAL A 5 5.07 -7.24 10.04
N HIS A 6 4.07 -6.38 10.29
CA HIS A 6 3.67 -5.99 11.65
C HIS A 6 2.15 -6.15 11.93
N GLU A 7 1.37 -6.51 10.90
CA GLU A 7 -0.09 -6.60 10.98
C GLU A 7 -0.54 -7.95 11.53
N THR A 8 -1.54 -7.92 12.42
CA THR A 8 -2.23 -9.13 12.88
C THR A 8 -3.12 -9.71 11.78
N ALA A 9 -3.47 -10.98 11.87
CA ALA A 9 -4.41 -11.63 10.94
C ALA A 9 -5.76 -10.88 10.84
N GLU A 10 -6.20 -10.25 11.93
CA GLU A 10 -7.39 -9.41 11.94
C GLU A 10 -7.19 -8.14 11.09
N GLN A 11 -6.08 -7.43 11.25
CA GLN A 11 -5.75 -6.26 10.44
C GLN A 11 -5.66 -6.61 8.95
N VAL A 12 -5.05 -7.76 8.60
CA VAL A 12 -5.00 -8.24 7.21
C VAL A 12 -6.41 -8.49 6.64
N SER A 13 -7.29 -9.07 7.45
CA SER A 13 -8.68 -9.33 7.05
C SER A 13 -9.44 -8.02 6.82
N GLN A 14 -9.25 -7.03 7.69
CA GLN A 14 -9.86 -5.71 7.57
C GLN A 14 -9.35 -4.94 6.34
N VAL A 15 -8.05 -4.99 6.05
CA VAL A 15 -7.46 -4.41 4.83
C VAL A 15 -8.09 -5.04 3.59
N THR A 16 -8.15 -6.38 3.55
CA THR A 16 -8.70 -7.11 2.40
C THR A 16 -10.18 -6.75 2.15
N GLU A 17 -10.97 -6.64 3.22
CA GLU A 17 -12.37 -6.24 3.14
C GLU A 17 -12.54 -4.79 2.65
N ALA A 18 -11.70 -3.86 3.12
CA ALA A 18 -11.73 -2.48 2.67
C ALA A 18 -11.48 -2.36 1.15
N PHE A 19 -10.49 -3.08 0.63
CA PHE A 19 -10.24 -3.15 -0.82
C PHE A 19 -11.40 -3.81 -1.58
N ARG A 20 -11.98 -4.91 -1.05
CA ARG A 20 -13.13 -5.57 -1.67
C ARG A 20 -14.31 -4.62 -1.82
N LEU A 21 -14.61 -3.83 -0.80
CA LEU A 21 -15.70 -2.84 -0.82
C LEU A 21 -15.43 -1.70 -1.81
N ALA A 22 -14.18 -1.19 -1.85
CA ALA A 22 -13.78 -0.16 -2.80
C ALA A 22 -13.90 -0.63 -4.25
N LEU A 23 -13.36 -1.81 -4.57
CA LEU A 23 -13.42 -2.39 -5.91
C LEU A 23 -14.85 -2.77 -6.34
N ALA A 24 -15.73 -3.06 -5.38
CA ALA A 24 -17.14 -3.29 -5.64
C ALA A 24 -17.98 -2.00 -5.81
N GLY A 25 -17.36 -0.82 -5.73
CA GLY A 25 -18.06 0.47 -5.76
C GLY A 25 -18.96 0.71 -4.55
N LYS A 26 -18.75 -0.02 -3.45
CA LYS A 26 -19.53 0.06 -2.20
C LYS A 26 -18.90 1.00 -1.17
N MET A 27 -17.90 1.76 -1.58
CA MET A 27 -17.15 2.71 -0.77
C MET A 27 -17.01 4.00 -1.57
N ARG A 28 -17.10 5.15 -0.90
CA ARG A 28 -16.95 6.44 -1.59
C ARG A 28 -15.49 6.66 -1.99
N GLU A 29 -15.30 7.45 -3.04
CA GLU A 29 -13.96 7.90 -3.44
C GLU A 29 -13.25 8.58 -2.26
N GLY A 30 -11.97 8.23 -2.04
CA GLY A 30 -11.16 8.76 -0.94
C GLY A 30 -11.39 8.11 0.44
N GLU A 31 -12.48 7.35 0.65
CA GLU A 31 -12.78 6.71 1.94
C GLU A 31 -11.79 5.57 2.26
N LEU A 32 -11.27 4.89 1.23
CA LEU A 32 -10.33 3.78 1.39
C LEU A 32 -9.07 4.20 2.17
N ASN A 33 -8.49 5.35 1.83
CA ASN A 33 -7.24 5.81 2.46
C ASN A 33 -7.42 6.09 3.96
N GLY A 34 -8.53 6.75 4.33
CA GLY A 34 -8.86 7.00 5.73
C GLY A 34 -9.07 5.71 6.52
N ARG A 35 -9.67 4.69 5.90
CA ARG A 35 -9.90 3.39 6.52
C ARG A 35 -8.61 2.59 6.71
N LEU A 36 -7.71 2.63 5.73
CA LEU A 36 -6.40 1.98 5.84
C LEU A 36 -5.53 2.61 6.93
N LEU A 37 -5.56 3.94 7.10
CA LEU A 37 -4.86 4.64 8.18
C LEU A 37 -5.37 4.22 9.58
N GLN A 38 -6.65 3.91 9.73
CA GLN A 38 -7.20 3.42 11.00
C GLN A 38 -6.78 1.98 11.30
N ILE A 39 -6.71 1.12 10.28
CA ILE A 39 -6.39 -0.31 10.44
C ILE A 39 -4.90 -0.51 10.69
N ALA A 40 -4.06 0.23 9.96
CA ALA A 40 -2.60 0.16 10.03
C ALA A 40 -2.03 1.57 10.26
N PRO A 41 -2.06 2.08 11.51
CA PRO A 41 -1.59 3.43 11.83
C PRO A 41 -0.08 3.62 11.61
N GLN A 42 0.69 2.53 11.60
CA GLN A 42 2.09 2.53 11.15
C GLN A 42 2.29 2.89 9.66
N GLY A 43 1.19 3.02 8.91
CA GLY A 43 1.20 3.41 7.50
C GLY A 43 1.25 2.21 6.56
N THR A 44 0.82 2.43 5.32
CA THR A 44 1.13 1.50 4.24
C THR A 44 2.57 1.78 3.80
N THR A 45 3.44 0.77 3.81
CA THR A 45 4.71 0.89 3.10
C THR A 45 4.38 0.95 1.61
N GLU A 46 4.53 2.13 1.02
CA GLU A 46 4.67 2.24 -0.43
C GLU A 46 5.97 1.50 -0.78
N GLY A 47 5.85 0.22 -1.15
CA GLY A 47 6.97 -0.54 -1.67
C GLY A 47 7.64 0.31 -2.73
N SER A 48 8.85 0.76 -2.43
CA SER A 48 9.49 1.86 -3.13
C SER A 48 9.72 1.46 -4.59
N LEU A 49 8.91 2.01 -5.50
CA LEU A 49 9.41 2.32 -6.81
C LEU A 49 10.33 3.54 -6.64
N PHE A 50 11.50 3.31 -6.05
CA PHE A 50 12.56 4.30 -6.04
C PHE A 50 13.10 4.38 -7.46
N VAL A 51 12.68 5.41 -8.20
CA VAL A 51 13.25 5.78 -9.49
C VAL A 51 14.30 6.86 -9.20
N PRO A 52 15.60 6.55 -9.17
CA PRO A 52 16.61 7.58 -9.01
C PRO A 52 16.57 8.56 -10.19
N ASP A 53 16.91 9.83 -9.98
CA ASP A 53 16.90 10.86 -11.03
C ASP A 53 17.71 10.48 -12.28
N ASN A 54 18.67 9.57 -12.11
CA ASN A 54 19.56 9.08 -13.14
C ASN A 54 19.22 7.65 -13.63
N TYR A 55 18.00 7.15 -13.44
CA TYR A 55 17.64 5.77 -13.79
C TYR A 55 17.84 5.41 -15.27
N LEU A 56 17.97 6.40 -16.16
CA LEU A 56 18.29 6.22 -17.58
C LEU A 56 19.80 6.14 -17.87
N THR A 57 20.65 6.48 -16.91
CA THR A 57 22.10 6.35 -17.04
C THR A 57 22.54 5.00 -16.47
N LEU A 58 22.85 4.05 -17.34
CA LEU A 58 23.49 2.80 -16.93
C LEU A 58 24.96 3.10 -16.59
N PRO A 59 25.44 2.81 -15.36
CA PRO A 59 26.86 2.93 -15.08
C PRO A 59 27.60 1.92 -15.96
N VAL A 60 28.59 2.40 -16.72
CA VAL A 60 29.54 1.53 -17.39
C VAL A 60 30.37 0.86 -16.30
N LEU A 61 30.17 -0.43 -16.08
CA LEU A 61 31.04 -1.22 -15.21
C LEU A 61 32.42 -1.28 -15.87
N GLN A 62 33.44 -0.73 -15.21
CA GLN A 62 34.85 -0.87 -15.60
C GLN A 62 35.47 -2.12 -14.99
#